data_AF-A0AAV3QTZ4-F1
#
_entry.id   AF-A0AAV3QTZ4-F1
#
_cell.length_a   1.000
_cell.length_b   1.000
_cell.length_c   1.000
_cell.angle_alpha   90.00
_cell.angle_beta   90.00
_cell.angle_gamma   90.00
#
_symmetry.space_group_name_H-M   'P 1'
#
loop_
_entity.id
_entity.type
_entity.pdbx_description
1 polymer ?
#
loop_
_entity_poly.entity_id
_entity_poly.type
_entity_poly.pdbx_seq_one_letter_code
_entity_poly.pdbx_strand_id
1 'polypeptide(L)'
;MALDDYYNKLIGLFDELARLKPPGNCTCGKCTCGVVTHYEKDREEERLHQFFVGIDDDLYGVVRSNLLSREPMPTLDEAYNVFVQDENSKTIAIRRKNRTRFMLLLFPRIQEERRQGKSGAVHPAAVAPGAVGRGRGSTPQVNVVAVPEHVGLPVEQTRGDSLVDLKPDQVRVLMNMIRNQQTDSLTGE
;
A
#
# COMPACT_ATOMS: atom_id res chain seq x y z
N MET A 1 0.08 -1.88 -21.41
CA MET A 1 -1.26 -1.30 -21.67
C MET A 1 -1.41 -0.11 -20.73
N ALA A 2 -2.14 0.95 -21.11
CA ALA A 2 -2.38 2.06 -20.17
C ALA A 2 -3.21 1.58 -18.98
N LEU A 3 -3.05 2.22 -17.82
CA LEU A 3 -3.77 1.88 -16.60
C LEU A 3 -5.29 1.92 -16.80
N ASP A 4 -5.78 3.00 -17.40
CA ASP A 4 -7.22 3.20 -17.67
C ASP A 4 -7.78 2.11 -18.60
N ASP A 5 -7.05 1.80 -19.67
CA ASP A 5 -7.45 0.75 -20.62
C ASP A 5 -7.51 -0.62 -19.94
N TYR A 6 -6.54 -0.92 -19.07
CA TYR A 6 -6.50 -2.15 -18.28
C TYR A 6 -7.68 -2.25 -17.34
N TYR A 7 -7.92 -1.20 -16.54
CA TYR A 7 -9.01 -1.15 -15.57
C TYR A 7 -10.36 -1.34 -16.27
N ASN A 8 -10.62 -0.58 -17.35
CA ASN A 8 -11.88 -0.69 -18.10
C ASN A 8 -12.10 -2.09 -18.68
N LYS A 9 -11.05 -2.71 -19.23
CA LYS A 9 -11.12 -4.08 -19.72
C LYS A 9 -11.42 -5.07 -18.60
N LEU A 10 -10.76 -4.91 -17.44
CA LEU A 10 -10.94 -5.79 -16.30
C LEU A 10 -12.36 -5.68 -15.71
N ILE A 11 -12.90 -4.47 -15.56
CA ILE A 11 -14.28 -4.25 -15.13
C ILE A 11 -15.28 -4.91 -16.10
N GLY A 12 -15.08 -4.73 -17.41
CA GLY A 12 -15.94 -5.38 -18.42
C GLY A 12 -15.95 -6.91 -18.30
N LEU A 13 -14.79 -7.52 -18.01
CA LEU A 13 -14.70 -8.96 -17.76
C LEU A 13 -15.44 -9.38 -16.48
N PHE A 14 -15.34 -8.59 -15.41
CA PHE A 14 -16.08 -8.87 -14.18
C PHE A 14 -17.58 -8.73 -14.32
N ASP A 15 -18.05 -7.79 -15.13
CA ASP A 15 -19.47 -7.60 -15.45
C ASP A 15 -19.99 -8.75 -16.30
N GLU A 16 -19.23 -9.18 -17.31
CA GLU A 16 -19.58 -10.36 -18.10
C GLU A 16 -19.61 -11.63 -17.24
N LEU A 17 -18.65 -11.79 -16.34
CA LEU A 17 -18.64 -12.89 -15.38
C LEU A 17 -19.85 -12.83 -14.44
N ALA A 18 -20.23 -11.63 -13.97
CA ALA A 18 -21.42 -11.45 -13.14
C ALA A 18 -22.71 -11.85 -13.89
N ARG A 19 -22.76 -11.58 -15.21
CA ARG A 19 -23.89 -11.95 -16.06
C ARG A 19 -23.97 -13.47 -16.28
N LEU A 20 -22.83 -14.13 -16.49
CA LEU A 20 -22.76 -15.58 -16.70
C LEU A 20 -22.96 -16.38 -15.42
N LYS A 21 -22.44 -15.87 -14.31
CA LYS A 21 -22.51 -16.49 -12.98
C LYS A 21 -22.98 -15.45 -11.95
N PRO A 22 -24.30 -15.20 -11.86
CA PRO A 22 -24.83 -14.29 -10.87
C PRO A 22 -24.58 -14.85 -9.45
N PRO A 23 -24.35 -13.97 -8.46
CA PRO A 23 -24.21 -14.41 -7.07
C PRO A 23 -25.49 -15.14 -6.62
N GLY A 24 -25.31 -16.33 -6.05
CA GLY A 24 -26.43 -17.09 -5.51
C GLY A 24 -26.99 -16.43 -4.26
N ASN A 25 -28.31 -16.43 -4.10
CA ASN A 25 -28.97 -16.03 -2.86
C ASN A 25 -29.46 -17.27 -2.09
N CYS A 26 -29.65 -17.14 -0.77
CA CYS A 26 -30.32 -18.20 -0.03
C CYS A 26 -31.79 -18.25 -0.45
N THR A 27 -32.22 -19.36 -1.02
CA THR A 27 -33.63 -19.62 -1.34
C THR A 27 -34.52 -19.78 -0.10
N CYS A 28 -33.90 -19.95 1.07
CA CYS A 28 -34.57 -20.17 2.35
C CYS A 28 -35.33 -18.95 2.88
N GLY A 29 -35.03 -17.73 2.40
CA GLY A 29 -35.69 -16.47 2.80
C GLY A 29 -35.54 -16.05 4.27
N LYS A 30 -34.86 -16.86 5.09
CA LYS A 30 -34.73 -16.70 6.55
C LYS A 30 -33.29 -16.82 7.05
N CYS A 31 -32.28 -16.92 6.18
CA CYS A 31 -30.89 -17.02 6.65
C CYS A 31 -30.45 -15.69 7.28
N THR A 32 -30.05 -15.76 8.54
CA THR A 32 -29.35 -14.67 9.24
C THR A 32 -27.84 -14.88 9.26
N CYS A 33 -27.38 -15.91 8.56
CA CYS A 33 -25.99 -16.38 8.54
C CYS A 33 -24.99 -15.43 7.86
N GLY A 34 -25.46 -14.38 7.17
CA GLY A 34 -24.58 -13.42 6.49
C GLY A 34 -23.80 -13.98 5.29
N VAL A 35 -24.05 -15.21 4.86
CA VAL A 35 -23.27 -15.89 3.79
C VAL A 35 -23.21 -15.08 2.50
N VAL A 36 -24.31 -14.44 2.10
CA VAL A 36 -24.34 -13.59 0.89
C VAL A 36 -23.40 -12.39 1.05
N THR A 37 -23.40 -11.74 2.21
CA THR A 37 -22.54 -10.58 2.46
C THR A 37 -21.07 -10.94 2.55
N HIS A 38 -20.73 -12.12 3.10
CA HIS A 38 -19.36 -12.62 3.09
C HIS A 38 -18.92 -12.96 1.67
N TYR A 39 -19.76 -13.65 0.90
CA TYR A 39 -19.49 -13.98 -0.49
C TYR A 39 -19.26 -12.74 -1.37
N GLU A 40 -20.04 -11.67 -1.17
CA GLU A 40 -19.85 -10.41 -1.89
C GLU A 40 -18.52 -9.73 -1.54
N LYS A 41 -18.11 -9.77 -0.26
CA LYS A 41 -16.82 -9.25 0.18
C LYS A 41 -15.65 -10.05 -0.42
N ASP A 42 -15.70 -11.38 -0.33
CA ASP A 42 -14.68 -12.26 -0.89
C ASP A 42 -14.52 -12.01 -2.40
N ARG A 43 -15.63 -11.78 -3.10
CA ARG A 43 -15.62 -11.47 -4.54
C ARG A 43 -14.99 -10.11 -4.84
N GLU A 44 -15.21 -9.10 -4.00
CA GLU A 44 -14.58 -7.79 -4.17
C GLU A 44 -13.07 -7.84 -3.87
N GLU A 45 -12.68 -8.61 -2.86
CA GLU A 45 -11.26 -8.88 -2.57
C GLU A 45 -10.58 -9.62 -3.73
N GLU A 46 -11.22 -10.64 -4.30
CA GLU A 46 -10.69 -11.37 -5.47
C GLU A 46 -10.52 -10.46 -6.68
N ARG A 47 -11.45 -9.52 -6.91
CA ARG A 47 -11.34 -8.52 -7.98
C ARG A 47 -10.13 -7.61 -7.80
N LEU A 48 -9.91 -7.13 -6.58
CA LEU A 48 -8.74 -6.33 -6.24
C LEU A 48 -7.44 -7.10 -6.45
N HIS A 49 -7.37 -8.35 -5.99
CA HIS A 49 -6.19 -9.19 -6.18
C HIS A 49 -5.88 -9.40 -7.66
N GLN A 50 -6.89 -9.71 -8.46
CA GLN A 50 -6.73 -9.86 -9.90
C GLN A 50 -6.23 -8.58 -10.57
N PHE A 51 -6.71 -7.42 -10.10
CA PHE A 51 -6.20 -6.13 -10.56
C PHE A 51 -4.70 -5.96 -10.27
N PHE A 52 -4.24 -6.25 -9.05
CA PHE A 52 -2.82 -6.17 -8.68
C PHE A 52 -1.92 -7.20 -9.39
N VAL A 53 -2.46 -8.34 -9.82
CA VAL A 53 -1.71 -9.34 -10.59
C VAL A 53 -1.44 -8.87 -12.02
N GLY A 54 -2.41 -8.23 -12.68
CA GLY A 54 -2.27 -7.80 -14.07
C GLY A 54 -1.68 -6.40 -14.25
N ILE A 55 -1.38 -5.66 -13.17
CA ILE A 55 -0.71 -4.37 -13.25
C ILE A 55 0.79 -4.53 -13.49
N ASP A 56 1.38 -3.60 -14.22
CA ASP A 56 2.80 -3.60 -14.57
C ASP A 56 3.68 -3.32 -13.33
N ASP A 57 4.49 -4.30 -12.92
CA ASP A 57 5.30 -4.20 -11.71
C ASP A 57 6.46 -3.21 -11.86
N ASP A 58 7.03 -3.07 -13.06
CA ASP A 58 8.14 -2.15 -13.30
C ASP A 58 7.68 -0.68 -13.17
N LEU A 59 6.43 -0.40 -13.56
CA LEU A 59 5.84 0.94 -13.48
C LEU A 59 5.20 1.25 -12.13
N TYR A 60 4.52 0.28 -11.52
CA TYR A 60 3.64 0.51 -10.38
C TYR A 60 4.00 -0.29 -9.11
N GLY A 61 5.10 -1.04 -9.11
CA GLY A 61 5.48 -1.93 -8.01
C GLY A 61 5.53 -1.28 -6.64
N VAL A 62 6.01 -0.03 -6.54
CA VAL A 62 6.04 0.74 -5.27
C VAL A 62 4.63 1.00 -4.73
N VAL A 63 3.72 1.50 -5.57
CA VAL A 63 2.34 1.81 -5.18
C VAL A 63 1.59 0.54 -4.83
N ARG A 64 1.76 -0.52 -5.63
CA ARG A 64 1.20 -1.85 -5.36
C ARG A 64 1.64 -2.37 -3.99
N SER A 65 2.94 -2.28 -3.69
CA SER A 65 3.50 -2.73 -2.41
C SER A 65 2.94 -1.94 -1.22
N ASN A 66 2.76 -0.62 -1.39
CA ASN A 66 2.14 0.22 -0.38
C ASN A 66 0.67 -0.17 -0.13
N LEU A 67 -0.11 -0.37 -1.20
CA LEU A 67 -1.52 -0.76 -1.11
C LEU A 67 -1.69 -2.13 -0.43
N LEU A 68 -0.83 -3.10 -0.75
CA LEU A 68 -0.82 -4.43 -0.13
C LEU A 68 -0.47 -4.41 1.37
N SER A 69 0.15 -3.32 1.86
CA SER A 69 0.53 -3.17 3.27
C SER A 69 -0.51 -2.42 4.11
N ARG A 70 -1.65 -2.01 3.51
CA ARG A 70 -2.71 -1.27 4.22
C ARG A 70 -3.65 -2.23 4.96
N GLU A 71 -4.10 -1.80 6.13
CA GLU A 71 -5.18 -2.44 6.87
C GLU A 71 -6.22 -1.37 7.27
N PRO A 72 -7.50 -1.50 6.85
CA PRO A 72 -8.06 -2.56 6.01
C PRO A 72 -7.61 -2.49 4.54
N MET A 73 -7.74 -3.62 3.83
CA MET A 73 -7.44 -3.71 2.40
C MET A 73 -8.33 -2.71 1.61
N PRO A 74 -7.78 -1.92 0.68
CA PRO A 74 -8.56 -0.95 -0.09
C PRO A 74 -9.54 -1.65 -1.03
N THR A 75 -10.60 -0.94 -1.43
CA THR A 75 -11.48 -1.42 -2.52
C THR A 75 -10.78 -1.30 -3.88
N LEU A 76 -11.31 -1.98 -4.90
CA LEU A 76 -10.77 -1.90 -6.26
C LEU A 76 -10.73 -0.44 -6.77
N ASP A 77 -11.79 0.32 -6.52
CA ASP A 77 -11.88 1.72 -6.95
C ASP A 77 -10.90 2.63 -6.20
N GLU A 78 -10.73 2.42 -4.90
CA GLU A 78 -9.72 3.14 -4.12
C GLU A 78 -8.31 2.85 -4.62
N ALA A 79 -7.99 1.57 -4.88
CA ALA A 79 -6.70 1.17 -5.41
C ALA A 79 -6.44 1.83 -6.78
N TYR A 80 -7.40 1.78 -7.69
CA TYR A 80 -7.32 2.44 -9.00
C TYR A 80 -7.04 3.95 -8.87
N ASN A 81 -7.78 4.65 -8.00
CA ASN A 81 -7.58 6.08 -7.77
C ASN A 81 -6.17 6.40 -7.25
N VAL A 82 -5.61 5.54 -6.40
CA VAL A 82 -4.23 5.72 -5.90
C VAL A 82 -3.21 5.56 -7.03
N PHE A 83 -3.40 4.60 -7.95
CA PHE A 83 -2.52 4.48 -9.12
C PHE A 83 -2.60 5.71 -10.05
N VAL A 84 -3.82 6.20 -10.33
CA VAL A 84 -4.00 7.43 -11.13
C VAL A 84 -3.33 8.63 -10.45
N GLN A 85 -3.42 8.74 -9.12
CA GLN A 85 -2.73 9.79 -8.37
C GLN A 85 -1.20 9.68 -8.46
N ASP A 86 -0.65 8.47 -8.44
CA ASP A 86 0.79 8.24 -8.59
C ASP A 86 1.28 8.64 -9.99
N GLU A 87 0.56 8.28 -11.06
CA GLU A 87 0.90 8.69 -12.44
C GLU A 87 0.93 10.22 -12.59
N ASN A 88 -0.08 10.89 -12.05
CA ASN A 88 -0.16 12.34 -12.04
C ASN A 88 0.99 12.96 -11.25
N SER A 89 1.33 12.37 -10.10
CA SER A 89 2.43 12.83 -9.24
C SER A 89 3.79 12.70 -9.93
N LYS A 90 4.05 11.56 -10.58
CA LYS A 90 5.26 11.33 -11.39
C LYS A 90 5.37 12.34 -12.53
N THR A 91 4.27 12.62 -13.23
CA THR A 91 4.20 13.62 -14.30
C THR A 91 4.57 15.02 -13.79
N ILE A 92 4.02 15.44 -12.64
CA ILE A 92 4.34 16.73 -12.02
C ILE A 92 5.81 16.78 -11.58
N ALA A 93 6.33 15.72 -10.98
CA ALA A 93 7.72 15.63 -10.54
C ALA A 93 8.70 15.79 -11.71
N ILE A 94 8.43 15.16 -12.86
CA ILE A 94 9.22 15.30 -14.08
C ILE A 94 9.21 16.75 -14.57
N ARG A 95 8.02 17.39 -14.64
CA ARG A 95 7.90 18.81 -15.03
C ARG A 95 8.71 19.73 -14.12
N ARG A 96 8.66 19.51 -12.80
CA ARG A 96 9.47 20.27 -11.82
C ARG A 96 10.96 20.07 -12.04
N LYS A 97 11.43 18.83 -12.24
CA LYS A 97 12.85 18.53 -12.52
C LYS A 97 13.34 19.23 -13.78
N ASN A 98 12.51 19.25 -14.83
CA ASN A 98 12.84 19.93 -16.09
C ASN A 98 12.90 21.45 -15.89
N ARG A 99 11.98 22.04 -15.12
CA ARG A 99 12.03 23.47 -14.76
C ARG A 99 13.28 23.82 -13.95
N THR A 100 13.64 23.00 -12.96
CA THR A 100 14.86 23.21 -12.15
C THR A 100 16.12 23.06 -13.00
N ARG A 101 16.19 22.06 -13.88
CA ARG A 101 17.28 21.93 -14.85
C ARG A 101 17.39 23.14 -15.76
N PHE A 102 16.28 23.64 -16.28
CA PHE A 102 16.26 24.84 -17.12
C PHE A 102 16.73 26.09 -16.36
N MET A 103 16.29 26.30 -15.11
CA MET A 103 16.82 27.38 -14.28
C MET A 103 18.31 27.24 -14.00
N LEU A 104 18.81 26.01 -13.80
CA LEU A 104 20.24 25.75 -13.61
C LEU A 104 21.07 26.12 -14.85
N LEU A 105 20.50 25.97 -16.05
CA LEU A 105 21.16 26.30 -17.32
C LEU A 105 21.12 27.80 -17.64
N LEU A 106 20.10 28.51 -17.18
CA LEU A 106 19.94 29.96 -17.38
C LEU A 106 20.86 30.80 -16.49
N PHE A 107 21.37 30.25 -15.40
CA PHE A 107 22.30 30.93 -14.49
C PHE A 107 23.60 30.12 -14.32
N PRO A 108 24.53 30.19 -15.30
CA PRO A 108 25.84 29.60 -15.12
C PRO A 108 26.68 30.50 -14.19
N ARG A 109 27.18 29.90 -13.09
CA ARG A 109 28.27 30.36 -12.19
C ARG A 109 28.00 31.38 -11.08
N ILE A 110 28.21 30.92 -9.85
CA ILE A 110 29.15 31.55 -8.89
C ILE A 110 30.02 30.43 -8.28
N GLN A 111 30.99 29.91 -9.01
CA GLN A 111 32.08 29.10 -8.43
C GLN A 111 33.36 29.30 -9.25
N GLU A 112 33.82 30.53 -9.28
CA GLU A 112 35.16 30.87 -9.77
C GLU A 112 35.54 32.14 -9.01
N GLU A 113 36.51 32.03 -8.09
CA GLU A 113 37.21 33.09 -7.30
C GLU A 113 37.49 32.62 -5.85
N ARG A 114 38.28 31.56 -5.68
CA ARG A 114 39.14 31.36 -4.48
C ARG A 114 40.34 30.47 -4.81
N ARG A 115 41.08 30.87 -5.85
CA ARG A 115 42.47 30.43 -6.05
C ARG A 115 43.35 31.67 -6.17
N GLN A 116 43.65 32.31 -5.03
CA GLN A 116 44.90 33.03 -4.74
C GLN A 116 44.75 33.80 -3.41
N GLY A 117 45.71 33.62 -2.50
CA GLY A 117 45.77 34.33 -1.22
C GLY A 117 46.51 33.53 -0.15
N LYS A 118 47.83 33.67 -0.16
CA LYS A 118 48.82 32.94 0.63
C LYS A 118 49.16 33.72 1.91
N SER A 119 49.32 33.01 3.03
CA SER A 119 50.11 33.34 4.23
C SER A 119 49.73 34.53 5.14
N GLY A 120 49.73 34.27 6.45
CA GLY A 120 49.89 35.29 7.48
C GLY A 120 49.26 34.92 8.83
N ALA A 121 50.06 34.37 9.74
CA ALA A 121 49.70 34.19 11.15
C ALA A 121 49.64 35.55 11.90
N VAL A 122 48.94 35.57 13.04
CA VAL A 122 49.28 36.22 14.34
C VAL A 122 48.00 36.68 15.08
N HIS A 123 47.76 36.10 16.27
CA HIS A 123 46.89 36.59 17.36
C HIS A 123 47.69 37.58 18.26
N PRO A 124 47.14 38.24 19.32
CA PRO A 124 45.75 38.36 19.85
C PRO A 124 45.35 39.82 20.26
N ALA A 125 44.14 39.94 20.84
CA ALA A 125 43.78 40.74 22.04
C ALA A 125 42.64 41.78 21.89
N ALA A 126 41.51 41.40 22.51
CA ALA A 126 40.49 42.14 23.27
C ALA A 126 40.33 43.66 23.11
N VAL A 127 39.09 44.12 22.87
CA VAL A 127 38.31 45.09 23.68
C VAL A 127 36.82 45.00 23.26
N ALA A 128 35.93 44.76 24.23
CA ALA A 128 34.48 45.06 24.19
C ALA A 128 34.27 46.48 24.79
N PRO A 129 33.12 47.21 24.68
CA PRO A 129 31.74 46.68 24.66
C PRO A 129 30.68 47.49 23.85
N GLY A 130 29.46 46.94 23.81
CA GLY A 130 28.21 47.72 23.91
C GLY A 130 27.35 47.89 22.65
N ALA A 131 26.20 47.20 22.60
CA ALA A 131 24.86 47.80 22.63
C ALA A 131 23.78 46.95 21.91
N VAL A 132 22.81 46.49 22.71
CA VAL A 132 21.34 46.57 22.51
C VAL A 132 20.73 46.13 21.17
N GLY A 133 19.86 45.11 21.22
CA GLY A 133 18.89 44.83 20.15
C GLY A 133 17.98 43.63 20.41
N ARG A 134 16.73 43.90 20.82
CA ARG A 134 15.62 42.97 21.13
C ARG A 134 15.19 42.07 19.95
N GLY A 135 14.66 40.87 20.24
CA GLY A 135 13.69 40.20 19.33
C GLY A 135 13.47 38.72 19.60
N ARG A 136 12.32 38.38 20.20
CA ARG A 136 11.85 37.02 20.53
C ARG A 136 11.50 36.20 19.28
N GLY A 137 11.99 34.96 19.18
CA GLY A 137 11.44 33.92 18.32
C GLY A 137 10.86 32.79 19.18
N SER A 138 9.54 32.70 19.26
CA SER A 138 8.81 31.63 19.95
C SER A 138 8.59 30.47 18.99
N THR A 139 9.07 29.27 19.32
CA THR A 139 8.65 28.02 18.68
C THR A 139 7.32 27.55 19.29
N PRO A 140 6.36 27.03 18.51
CA PRO A 140 5.17 26.42 19.09
C PRO A 140 5.51 25.01 19.58
N GLN A 141 5.47 24.82 20.90
CA GLN A 141 5.40 23.49 21.52
C GLN A 141 3.95 23.00 21.40
N VAL A 142 3.72 21.89 20.71
CA VAL A 142 2.42 21.21 20.70
C VAL A 142 2.38 20.32 21.94
N ASN A 143 1.48 20.64 22.87
CA ASN A 143 1.22 19.82 24.05
C ASN A 143 0.58 18.48 23.64
N VAL A 144 1.23 17.37 23.99
CA VAL A 144 0.62 16.05 24.00
C VAL A 144 -0.36 16.00 25.19
N VAL A 145 -1.66 16.06 24.89
CA VAL A 145 -2.69 15.83 25.90
C VAL A 145 -2.77 14.32 26.11
N ALA A 146 -2.34 13.88 27.29
CA ALA A 146 -2.61 12.54 27.80
C ALA A 146 -4.13 12.34 27.94
N VAL A 147 -4.64 11.28 27.33
CA VAL A 147 -6.02 10.79 27.51
C VAL A 147 -5.95 9.58 28.44
N PRO A 148 -6.89 9.41 29.41
CA PRO A 148 -6.72 8.51 30.53
C PRO A 148 -6.98 7.04 30.17
N GLU A 149 -6.19 6.17 30.79
CA GLU A 149 -6.44 4.73 30.95
C GLU A 149 -7.82 4.48 31.57
N HIS A 150 -8.69 3.72 30.90
CA HIS A 150 -9.77 2.98 31.57
C HIS A 150 -10.07 1.64 30.89
N VAL A 151 -9.77 0.59 31.67
CA VAL A 151 -10.50 -0.68 31.81
C VAL A 151 -10.50 -1.63 30.61
N GLY A 152 -9.59 -2.61 30.67
CA GLY A 152 -9.58 -3.79 29.82
C GLY A 152 -10.76 -4.74 30.11
N LEU A 153 -11.37 -5.21 29.02
CA LEU A 153 -12.19 -6.41 28.95
C LEU A 153 -11.44 -7.44 28.08
N PRO A 154 -11.57 -8.75 28.35
CA PRO A 154 -10.68 -9.76 27.79
C PRO A 154 -10.99 -10.02 26.32
N VAL A 155 -9.98 -9.88 25.47
CA VAL A 155 -10.00 -10.30 24.08
C VAL A 155 -9.81 -11.82 24.06
N GLU A 156 -10.87 -12.56 23.70
CA GLU A 156 -10.77 -13.97 23.34
C GLU A 156 -9.92 -14.08 22.08
N GLN A 157 -8.73 -14.65 22.26
CA GLN A 157 -7.79 -14.95 21.20
C GLN A 157 -8.26 -16.20 20.48
N THR A 158 -9.05 -16.04 19.42
CA THR A 158 -9.29 -17.10 18.44
C THR A 158 -7.96 -17.36 17.73
N ARG A 159 -7.20 -18.30 18.30
CA ARG A 159 -6.05 -18.97 17.69
C ARG A 159 -6.49 -19.42 16.29
N GLY A 160 -5.85 -18.89 15.26
CA GLY A 160 -5.93 -19.47 13.93
C GLY A 160 -5.39 -20.90 14.01
N ASP A 161 -6.24 -21.87 13.70
CA ASP A 161 -5.84 -23.26 13.49
C ASP A 161 -4.96 -23.30 12.23
N SER A 162 -3.66 -23.19 12.47
CA SER A 162 -2.62 -23.33 11.47
C SER A 162 -2.66 -24.76 10.94
N LEU A 163 -2.72 -24.89 9.60
CA LEU A 163 -2.79 -26.13 8.82
C LEU A 163 -1.53 -27.03 8.94
N VAL A 164 -0.74 -26.90 10.02
CA VAL A 164 0.57 -27.53 10.18
C VAL A 164 0.60 -28.54 11.33
N ASP A 165 -0.46 -28.68 12.12
CA ASP A 165 -0.54 -29.63 13.25
C ASP A 165 -1.38 -30.89 12.95
N LEU A 166 -1.29 -31.44 11.73
CA LEU A 166 -1.87 -32.78 11.49
C LEU A 166 -0.98 -33.85 12.12
N LYS A 167 -1.49 -34.52 13.17
CA LYS A 167 -0.87 -35.73 13.73
C LYS A 167 -0.69 -36.80 12.64
N PRO A 168 0.32 -37.68 12.74
CA PRO A 168 0.63 -38.69 11.72
C PRO A 168 -0.57 -39.55 11.28
N ASP A 169 -1.51 -39.80 12.18
CA ASP A 169 -2.72 -40.58 11.91
C ASP A 169 -3.73 -39.81 11.03
N GLN A 170 -3.83 -38.48 11.19
CA GLN A 170 -4.67 -37.62 10.36
C GLN A 170 -4.14 -37.56 8.91
N VAL A 171 -2.81 -37.55 8.76
CA VAL A 171 -2.15 -37.58 7.44
C VAL A 171 -2.42 -38.91 6.73
N ARG A 172 -2.41 -40.05 7.45
CA ARG A 172 -2.77 -41.35 6.86
C ARG A 172 -4.21 -41.39 6.37
N VAL A 173 -5.14 -40.84 7.16
CA VAL A 173 -6.56 -40.76 6.79
C VAL A 173 -6.74 -39.90 5.53
N LEU A 174 -6.07 -38.75 5.46
CA LEU A 174 -6.09 -37.88 4.30
C LEU A 174 -5.50 -38.57 3.05
N MET A 175 -4.36 -39.24 3.19
CA MET A 175 -3.72 -39.97 2.08
C MET A 175 -4.56 -41.14 1.57
N ASN A 176 -5.31 -41.82 2.43
CA ASN A 176 -6.27 -42.85 2.01
C ASN A 176 -7.48 -42.24 1.29
N MET A 177 -7.99 -41.09 1.72
CA MET A 177 -9.07 -40.39 1.02
C MET A 177 -8.66 -39.93 -0.39
N ILE A 178 -7.45 -39.39 -0.54
CA ILE A 178 -6.93 -38.97 -1.86
C ILE A 178 -6.74 -40.17 -2.79
N ARG A 179 -6.21 -41.28 -2.26
CA ARG A 179 -5.98 -42.49 -3.05
C ARG A 179 -7.29 -43.12 -3.55
N ASN A 180 -8.32 -43.13 -2.72
CA ASN A 180 -9.63 -43.69 -3.10
C ASN A 180 -10.37 -42.80 -4.12
N GLN A 181 -10.20 -41.47 -4.08
CA GLN A 181 -10.74 -40.57 -5.12
C GLN A 181 -10.07 -40.78 -6.49
N GLN A 182 -8.78 -41.11 -6.52
CA GLN A 182 -8.08 -41.36 -7.78
C GLN A 182 -8.44 -42.73 -8.39
N THR A 183 -8.79 -43.73 -7.57
CA THR A 183 -9.22 -45.04 -8.09
C THR A 183 -10.61 -45.00 -8.71
N ASP A 184 -11.53 -44.19 -8.18
CA ASP A 184 -12.88 -44.04 -8.77
C ASP A 184 -12.85 -43.34 -10.15
N SER A 185 -11.79 -42.56 -10.42
CA SER A 185 -11.61 -41.85 -11.69
C SER A 185 -11.05 -42.73 -12.82
N LEU A 186 -10.59 -43.95 -12.53
CA LEU A 186 -9.97 -44.85 -13.53
C LEU A 186 -10.77 -46.15 -13.77
N THR A 187 -11.87 -46.37 -13.05
CA THR A 187 -12.78 -47.51 -13.24
C THR A 187 -14.24 -47.06 -13.29
N GLY A 188 -14.53 -46.02 -14.07
CA GLY A 188 -15.89 -45.67 -14.49
C GLY A 188 -16.11 -46.15 -15.93
N GLU A 189 -17.00 -47.12 -16.08
CA GLU A 189 -17.51 -47.69 -17.34
C GLU A 189 -18.03 -46.65 -18.35
#